data_AF-A0A814YDB7-F1
#
_entry.id   AF-A0A814YDB7-F1
#
_cell.length_a   1.000
_cell.length_b   1.000
_cell.length_c   1.000
_cell.angle_alpha   90.00
_cell.angle_beta   90.00
_cell.angle_gamma   90.00
#
_symmetry.space_group_name_H-M   'P 1'
#
loop_
_entity.id
_entity.type
_entity.pdbx_description
1 polymer ?
#
loop_
_entity_poly.entity_id
_entity_poly.type
_entity_poly.pdbx_seq_one_letter_code
_entity_poly.pdbx_strand_id
1 'polypeptide(L)'
;MLRDSKRKWTPSPVTITTLVQLKNETNKLNFFVDSEKNLYVSDWANGQILKFASSNYIDFKFIAVQLNHPEGIWVGYEENLYVADTGNNRIQKFDLNNGKRTTFAAELKQPVQVIVDSDLSVYVLETGNHRVQRYTENSHGVTIAGGTTGNGSDQLNSPHGMAFDSSGYLYVMDTLNNRLQKFDHPGTDACIYNTLL
;
A
#
# COMPACT_ATOMS: atom_id res chain seq x y z
N MET A 1 13.05 36.76 15.90
CA MET A 1 14.28 36.47 15.13
C MET A 1 14.66 35.03 15.40
N LEU A 2 14.43 34.13 14.43
CA LEU A 2 15.09 32.83 14.35
C LEU A 2 15.52 32.68 12.90
N ARG A 3 16.70 33.22 12.60
CA ARG A 3 17.50 32.73 11.47
C ARG A 3 18.25 31.53 12.04
N ASP A 4 18.07 30.35 11.47
CA ASP A 4 19.23 29.48 11.34
C ASP A 4 19.18 28.54 10.13
N SER A 5 20.35 28.53 9.48
CA SER A 5 20.84 27.79 8.31
C SER A 5 19.85 27.02 7.41
N LYS A 6 19.55 27.61 6.24
CA LYS A 6 19.24 26.82 5.04
C LYS A 6 20.49 26.00 4.70
N ARG A 7 20.59 24.76 5.20
CA ARG A 7 21.45 23.74 4.58
C ARG A 7 20.94 23.59 3.15
N LYS A 8 21.58 24.27 2.20
CA LYS A 8 21.38 24.02 0.78
C LYS A 8 21.87 22.60 0.55
N TRP A 9 20.95 21.65 0.50
CA TRP A 9 21.24 20.31 0.06
C TRP A 9 21.75 20.42 -1.39
N THR A 10 23.00 20.03 -1.59
CA THR A 10 23.58 19.85 -2.92
C THR A 10 23.60 18.36 -3.20
N PRO A 11 22.64 17.81 -3.97
CA PRO A 11 22.72 16.42 -4.37
C PRO A 11 24.03 16.17 -5.10
N SER A 12 24.68 15.05 -4.82
CA SER A 12 25.59 14.46 -5.79
C SER A 12 24.84 14.27 -7.12
N PRO A 13 25.47 14.40 -8.29
CA PRO A 13 24.82 14.11 -9.56
C PRO A 13 24.22 12.69 -9.51
N VAL A 14 22.90 12.59 -9.63
CA VAL A 14 22.19 11.30 -9.67
C VAL A 14 21.72 11.08 -11.10
N THR A 15 22.03 9.92 -11.67
CA THR A 15 21.41 9.49 -12.92
C THR A 15 19.95 9.19 -12.65
N ILE A 16 19.04 9.92 -13.29
CA ILE A 16 17.60 9.67 -13.24
C ILE A 16 17.24 8.82 -14.45
N THR A 17 16.71 7.62 -14.20
CA THR A 17 16.20 6.73 -15.25
C THR A 17 14.69 6.58 -15.07
N THR A 18 13.92 6.93 -16.10
CA THR A 18 12.50 6.57 -16.16
C THR A 18 12.40 5.08 -16.45
N LEU A 19 11.96 4.29 -15.47
CA LEU A 19 11.79 2.85 -15.63
C LEU A 19 10.56 2.51 -16.48
N VAL A 20 9.45 3.22 -16.24
CA VAL A 20 8.16 2.95 -16.90
C VAL A 20 7.41 4.25 -17.13
N GLN A 21 6.86 4.42 -18.34
CA GLN A 21 5.90 5.47 -18.65
C GLN A 21 4.62 4.82 -19.19
N LEU A 22 3.57 4.78 -18.37
CA LEU A 22 2.25 4.33 -18.81
C LEU A 22 1.56 5.45 -19.59
N LYS A 23 0.87 5.09 -20.68
CA LYS A 23 0.34 6.06 -21.67
C LYS A 23 -0.92 6.82 -21.21
N ASN A 24 -1.49 6.49 -20.05
CA ASN A 24 -2.73 7.10 -19.58
C ASN A 24 -2.45 8.22 -18.57
N GLU A 25 -2.90 9.44 -18.88
CA GLU A 25 -2.62 10.65 -18.08
C GLU A 25 -3.41 10.72 -16.77
N THR A 26 -4.46 9.90 -16.60
CA THR A 26 -5.25 9.83 -15.37
C THR A 26 -4.76 8.74 -14.40
N ASN A 27 -3.67 8.05 -14.74
CA ASN A 27 -3.21 6.89 -13.98
C ASN A 27 -2.70 7.32 -12.60
N LYS A 28 -3.35 6.86 -11.53
CA LYS A 28 -2.79 6.88 -10.19
C LYS A 28 -1.85 5.70 -10.06
N LEU A 29 -0.55 5.95 -10.12
CA LEU A 29 0.45 4.89 -9.99
C LEU A 29 0.69 4.60 -8.51
N ASN A 30 0.76 3.32 -8.19
CA ASN A 30 1.43 2.83 -7.00
C ASN A 30 2.46 1.76 -7.43
N PHE A 31 3.44 1.53 -6.58
CA PHE A 31 4.46 0.53 -6.87
C PHE A 31 4.89 -0.22 -5.61
N PHE A 32 5.46 -1.38 -5.83
CA PHE A 32 6.12 -2.17 -4.79
C PHE A 32 7.42 -2.72 -5.36
N VAL A 33 8.46 -2.83 -4.53
CA VAL A 33 9.72 -3.47 -4.89
C VAL A 33 9.95 -4.61 -3.93
N ASP A 34 10.09 -5.82 -4.46
CA ASP A 34 10.37 -7.01 -3.64
C ASP A 34 11.86 -7.09 -3.24
N SER A 35 12.21 -8.06 -2.40
CA SER A 35 13.59 -8.29 -1.94
C SER A 35 14.54 -8.70 -3.07
N GLU A 36 14.00 -9.27 -4.16
CA GLU A 36 14.73 -9.56 -5.40
C GLU A 36 14.86 -8.35 -6.33
N LYS A 37 14.36 -7.19 -5.88
CA LYS A 37 14.37 -5.90 -6.56
C LYS A 37 13.48 -5.83 -7.81
N ASN A 38 12.58 -6.80 -8.00
CA ASN A 38 11.59 -6.72 -9.06
C ASN A 38 10.61 -5.59 -8.73
N LEU A 39 10.22 -4.84 -9.76
CA LEU A 39 9.30 -3.71 -9.62
C LEU A 39 7.89 -4.15 -10.03
N TYR A 40 6.93 -3.89 -9.15
CA TYR A 40 5.52 -4.11 -9.38
C TYR A 40 4.86 -2.76 -9.53
N VAL A 41 4.01 -2.59 -10.54
CA VAL A 41 3.33 -1.32 -10.82
C VAL A 41 1.85 -1.58 -10.98
N SER A 42 1.01 -0.82 -10.26
CA SER A 42 -0.41 -0.76 -10.53
C SER A 42 -0.69 0.14 -11.73
N ASP A 43 -1.26 -0.45 -12.77
CA ASP A 43 -1.78 0.27 -13.93
C ASP A 43 -3.29 0.45 -13.72
N TRP A 44 -3.58 1.45 -12.88
CA TRP A 44 -4.90 1.79 -12.36
C TRP A 44 -5.94 1.91 -13.48
N ALA A 45 -5.61 2.61 -14.57
CA ALA A 45 -6.56 2.88 -15.64
C ALA A 45 -6.88 1.65 -16.51
N ASN A 46 -5.97 0.68 -16.59
CA ASN A 46 -6.15 -0.54 -17.38
C ASN A 46 -6.53 -1.76 -16.54
N GLY A 47 -6.64 -1.62 -15.22
CA GLY A 47 -7.11 -2.70 -14.35
C GLY A 47 -6.15 -3.88 -14.27
N GLN A 48 -4.84 -3.60 -14.24
CA GLN A 48 -3.79 -4.63 -14.27
C GLN A 48 -2.58 -4.27 -13.40
N ILE A 49 -1.83 -5.29 -12.98
CA ILE A 49 -0.54 -5.16 -12.31
C ILE A 49 0.56 -5.72 -13.21
N LEU A 50 1.63 -4.95 -13.37
CA LEU A 50 2.82 -5.32 -14.15
C LEU A 50 3.96 -5.67 -13.20
N LYS A 51 4.70 -6.76 -13.47
CA LYS A 51 5.99 -7.08 -12.85
C LYS A 51 7.11 -6.84 -13.84
N PHE A 52 8.09 -6.04 -13.47
CA PHE A 52 9.32 -5.78 -14.21
C PHE A 52 10.48 -6.50 -13.53
N ALA A 53 11.27 -7.25 -14.31
CA ALA A 53 12.43 -7.95 -13.79
C ALA A 53 13.54 -6.97 -13.39
N SER A 54 14.21 -7.24 -12.26
CA SER A 54 15.30 -6.40 -11.76
C SER A 54 16.55 -6.37 -12.63
N SER A 55 16.66 -7.30 -13.59
CA SER A 55 17.78 -7.40 -14.53
C SER A 55 17.90 -6.18 -15.45
N ASN A 56 16.77 -5.61 -15.88
CA ASN A 56 16.76 -4.51 -16.84
C ASN A 56 15.60 -3.52 -16.68
N TYR A 57 14.56 -3.84 -15.88
CA TYR A 57 13.33 -3.05 -15.74
C TYR A 57 12.59 -2.73 -17.05
N ILE A 58 12.89 -3.46 -18.13
CA ILE A 58 12.28 -3.31 -19.46
C ILE A 58 11.33 -4.48 -19.71
N ASP A 59 11.77 -5.70 -19.40
CA ASP A 59 10.95 -6.90 -19.58
C ASP A 59 9.88 -6.97 -18.50
N PHE A 60 8.62 -6.97 -18.92
CA PHE A 60 7.49 -7.04 -18.00
C PHE A 60 6.52 -8.18 -18.30
N LYS A 61 5.79 -8.57 -17.27
CA LYS A 61 4.68 -9.53 -17.34
C LYS A 61 3.44 -8.93 -16.69
N PHE A 62 2.28 -9.24 -17.24
CA PHE A 62 1.00 -9.05 -16.55
C PHE A 62 0.84 -10.16 -15.52
N ILE A 63 0.82 -9.80 -14.24
CA ILE A 63 0.73 -10.76 -13.13
C ILE A 63 -0.66 -10.80 -12.50
N ALA A 64 -1.45 -9.74 -12.72
CA ALA A 64 -2.84 -9.65 -12.30
C ALA A 64 -3.61 -8.78 -13.29
N VAL A 65 -4.81 -9.23 -13.67
CA VAL A 65 -5.69 -8.57 -14.65
C VAL A 65 -7.14 -8.66 -14.18
N GLN A 66 -8.06 -8.00 -14.90
CA GLN A 66 -9.49 -7.95 -14.55
C GLN A 66 -9.71 -7.36 -13.15
N LEU A 67 -8.99 -6.28 -12.87
CA LEU A 67 -9.19 -5.39 -11.73
C LEU A 67 -9.91 -4.13 -12.20
N ASN A 68 -10.42 -3.34 -11.27
CA ASN A 68 -11.09 -2.08 -11.53
C ASN A 68 -10.40 -1.01 -10.69
N HIS A 69 -9.63 -0.13 -11.34
CA HIS A 69 -8.92 0.96 -10.67
C HIS A 69 -8.00 0.48 -9.51
N PRO A 70 -7.10 -0.50 -9.71
CA PRO A 70 -6.25 -0.97 -8.63
C PRO A 70 -5.27 0.13 -8.18
N GLU A 71 -5.22 0.42 -6.88
CA GLU A 71 -4.30 1.40 -6.30
C GLU A 71 -3.15 0.71 -5.55
N GLY A 72 -3.31 0.45 -4.25
CA GLY A 72 -2.30 -0.18 -3.41
C GLY A 72 -1.98 -1.63 -3.77
N ILE A 73 -0.69 -1.96 -3.75
CA ILE A 73 -0.18 -3.31 -3.94
C ILE A 73 0.87 -3.66 -2.88
N TRP A 74 0.93 -4.93 -2.51
CA TRP A 74 1.94 -5.45 -1.60
C TRP A 74 2.26 -6.90 -1.93
N VAL A 75 3.53 -7.25 -2.09
CA VAL A 75 3.95 -8.65 -2.19
C VAL A 75 4.29 -9.12 -0.77
N GLY A 76 3.45 -10.00 -0.24
CA GLY A 76 3.66 -10.66 1.03
C GLY A 76 4.53 -11.92 0.90
N TYR A 77 4.48 -12.77 1.92
CA TYR A 77 5.23 -14.02 1.96
C TYR A 77 4.68 -15.07 0.99
N GLU A 78 5.52 -16.06 0.66
CA GLU A 78 5.18 -17.19 -0.22
C GLU A 78 4.68 -16.76 -1.60
N GLU A 79 5.24 -15.67 -2.15
CA GLU A 79 4.88 -15.15 -3.47
C GLU A 79 3.40 -14.75 -3.59
N ASN A 80 2.79 -14.24 -2.50
CA ASN A 80 1.42 -13.74 -2.53
C ASN A 80 1.39 -12.24 -2.80
N LEU A 81 0.76 -11.83 -3.89
CA LEU A 81 0.45 -10.44 -4.20
C LEU A 81 -0.94 -10.06 -3.69
N TYR A 82 -1.00 -9.03 -2.85
CA TYR A 82 -2.22 -8.39 -2.40
C TYR A 82 -2.45 -7.10 -3.19
N VAL A 83 -3.67 -6.92 -3.69
CA VAL A 83 -4.05 -5.78 -4.51
C VAL A 83 -5.33 -5.16 -3.97
N ALA A 84 -5.29 -3.86 -3.69
CA ALA A 84 -6.48 -3.07 -3.49
C ALA A 84 -7.18 -2.85 -4.83
N ASP A 85 -8.21 -3.66 -5.09
CA ASP A 85 -9.07 -3.57 -6.28
C ASP A 85 -10.13 -2.48 -6.00
N THR A 86 -9.67 -1.23 -5.91
CA THR A 86 -10.36 -0.09 -5.30
C THR A 86 -11.75 0.15 -5.87
N GLY A 87 -11.90 0.11 -7.19
CA GLY A 87 -13.18 0.30 -7.87
C GLY A 87 -14.18 -0.83 -7.61
N ASN A 88 -13.70 -2.01 -7.20
CA ASN A 88 -14.53 -3.15 -6.82
C ASN A 88 -14.66 -3.31 -5.28
N ASN A 89 -14.14 -2.38 -4.48
CA ASN A 89 -14.30 -2.37 -3.03
C ASN A 89 -13.84 -3.67 -2.33
N ARG A 90 -12.69 -4.21 -2.75
CA ARG A 90 -12.14 -5.47 -2.21
C ARG A 90 -10.61 -5.51 -2.25
N ILE A 91 -10.03 -6.42 -1.47
CA ILE A 91 -8.64 -6.86 -1.63
C ILE A 91 -8.62 -8.20 -2.34
N GLN A 92 -7.84 -8.29 -3.42
CA GLN A 92 -7.55 -9.53 -4.12
C GLN A 92 -6.19 -10.07 -3.71
N LYS A 93 -6.08 -11.39 -3.55
CA LYS A 93 -4.83 -12.13 -3.32
C LYS A 93 -4.54 -13.01 -4.53
N PHE A 94 -3.32 -12.89 -5.06
CA PHE A 94 -2.81 -13.68 -6.17
C PHE A 94 -1.60 -14.47 -5.69
N ASP A 95 -1.64 -15.79 -5.87
CA ASP A 95 -0.47 -16.65 -5.72
C ASP A 95 0.35 -16.53 -7.02
N LEU A 96 1.56 -15.96 -6.95
CA LEU A 96 2.39 -15.73 -8.12
C LEU A 96 3.10 -17.01 -8.62
N ASN A 97 3.10 -18.10 -7.85
CA ASN A 97 3.67 -19.38 -8.28
C ASN A 97 2.74 -20.13 -9.24
N ASN A 98 1.42 -20.09 -8.98
CA ASN A 98 0.43 -20.86 -9.75
C ASN A 98 -0.66 -20.01 -10.41
N GLY A 99 -0.67 -18.69 -10.18
CA GLY A 99 -1.63 -17.75 -10.75
C GLY A 99 -3.03 -17.78 -10.13
N LYS A 100 -3.23 -18.51 -9.02
CA LYS A 100 -4.53 -18.60 -8.35
C LYS A 100 -4.93 -17.25 -7.77
N ARG A 101 -6.15 -16.81 -8.10
CA ARG A 101 -6.77 -15.60 -7.60
C ARG A 101 -7.85 -15.94 -6.57
N THR A 102 -7.85 -15.23 -5.44
CA THR A 102 -8.91 -15.32 -4.42
C THR A 102 -9.25 -13.92 -3.89
N THR A 103 -10.51 -13.72 -3.49
CA THR A 103 -10.91 -12.52 -2.75
C THR A 103 -10.47 -12.68 -1.30
N PHE A 104 -9.52 -11.85 -0.86
CA PHE A 104 -9.01 -11.90 0.51
C PHE A 104 -9.93 -11.17 1.49
N ALA A 105 -10.36 -9.96 1.12
CA ALA A 105 -11.30 -9.17 1.89
C ALA A 105 -12.32 -8.50 0.97
N ALA A 106 -13.59 -8.45 1.39
CA ALA A 106 -14.69 -7.84 0.67
C ALA A 106 -15.44 -6.85 1.58
N GLU A 107 -16.52 -6.24 1.06
CA GLU A 107 -17.36 -5.29 1.80
C GLU A 107 -16.59 -4.05 2.31
N LEU A 108 -15.57 -3.66 1.56
CA LEU A 108 -14.78 -2.46 1.85
C LEU A 108 -15.42 -1.23 1.20
N LYS A 109 -14.83 -0.06 1.44
CA LYS A 109 -15.20 1.15 0.69
C LYS A 109 -13.97 1.96 0.31
N GLN A 110 -13.67 1.96 -1.00
CA GLN A 110 -12.47 2.59 -1.56
C GLN A 110 -11.20 2.18 -0.78
N PRO A 111 -10.83 0.89 -0.77
CA PRO A 111 -9.54 0.49 -0.23
C PRO A 111 -8.43 1.06 -1.12
N VAL A 112 -7.48 1.79 -0.56
CA VAL A 112 -6.43 2.48 -1.33
C VAL A 112 -5.04 1.95 -1.03
N GLN A 113 -4.84 1.31 0.12
CA GLN A 113 -3.55 0.74 0.51
C GLN A 113 -3.74 -0.59 1.23
N VAL A 114 -2.81 -1.51 0.99
CA VAL A 114 -2.67 -2.77 1.70
C VAL A 114 -1.20 -2.93 2.12
N ILE A 115 -0.97 -3.42 3.33
CA ILE A 115 0.35 -3.76 3.87
C ILE A 115 0.25 -5.15 4.52
N VAL A 116 1.27 -5.98 4.37
CA VAL A 116 1.36 -7.28 5.03
C VAL A 116 2.60 -7.32 5.91
N ASP A 117 2.44 -7.70 7.18
CA ASP A 117 3.56 -7.85 8.12
C ASP A 117 4.14 -9.27 8.15
N SER A 118 5.21 -9.45 8.94
CA SER A 118 5.90 -10.73 9.09
C SER A 118 5.08 -11.83 9.77
N ASP A 119 4.03 -11.46 10.48
CA ASP A 119 3.10 -12.39 11.12
C ASP A 119 1.92 -12.72 10.20
N LEU A 120 2.01 -12.35 8.92
CA LEU A 120 0.98 -12.52 7.90
C LEU A 120 -0.32 -11.74 8.21
N SER A 121 -0.27 -10.75 9.09
CA SER A 121 -1.39 -9.83 9.28
C SER A 121 -1.46 -8.88 8.09
N VAL A 122 -2.67 -8.68 7.57
CA VAL A 122 -2.95 -7.81 6.44
C VAL A 122 -3.68 -6.57 6.94
N TYR A 123 -3.11 -5.41 6.68
CA TYR A 123 -3.67 -4.11 7.04
C TYR A 123 -4.24 -3.47 5.79
N VAL A 124 -5.45 -2.95 5.87
CA VAL A 124 -6.16 -2.34 4.76
C VAL A 124 -6.62 -0.95 5.16
N LEU A 125 -6.17 0.05 4.41
CA LEU A 125 -6.64 1.43 4.55
C LEU A 125 -7.84 1.67 3.63
N GLU A 126 -8.97 2.03 4.23
CA GLU A 126 -10.20 2.37 3.52
C GLU A 126 -10.45 3.86 3.57
N THR A 127 -10.31 4.53 2.43
CA THR A 127 -10.60 5.97 2.32
C THR A 127 -12.08 6.25 2.53
N GLY A 128 -12.96 5.41 1.97
CA GLY A 128 -14.41 5.64 1.96
C GLY A 128 -15.12 5.27 3.27
N ASN A 129 -14.50 4.43 4.09
CA ASN A 129 -14.93 4.10 5.46
C ASN A 129 -14.11 4.82 6.55
N HIS A 130 -13.10 5.61 6.15
CA HIS A 130 -12.27 6.39 7.05
C HIS A 130 -11.61 5.56 8.16
N ARG A 131 -11.07 4.39 7.81
CA ARG A 131 -10.53 3.45 8.79
C ARG A 131 -9.37 2.62 8.26
N VAL A 132 -8.61 2.07 9.19
CA VAL A 132 -7.67 0.97 8.95
C VAL A 132 -8.23 -0.29 9.58
N GLN A 133 -8.32 -1.36 8.80
CA GLN A 133 -8.65 -2.69 9.29
C GLN A 133 -7.42 -3.59 9.30
N ARG A 134 -7.31 -4.46 10.30
CA ARG A 134 -6.36 -5.58 10.35
C ARG A 134 -7.12 -6.89 10.14
N TYR A 135 -6.51 -7.78 9.37
CA TYR A 135 -6.98 -9.14 9.12
C TYR A 135 -5.86 -10.12 9.48
N THR A 136 -6.20 -11.24 10.11
CA THR A 136 -5.43 -12.48 10.02
C THR A 136 -6.02 -13.38 8.94
N GLU A 137 -5.30 -14.39 8.45
CA GLU A 137 -5.80 -15.28 7.39
C GLU A 137 -7.17 -15.88 7.79
N ASN A 138 -8.14 -15.85 6.86
CA ASN A 138 -9.52 -16.33 7.04
C ASN A 138 -10.32 -15.67 8.20
N SER A 139 -9.92 -14.49 8.66
CA SER A 139 -10.64 -13.74 9.70
C SER A 139 -11.52 -12.63 9.14
N HIS A 140 -12.43 -12.13 9.98
CA HIS A 140 -13.07 -10.84 9.76
C HIS A 140 -12.10 -9.71 10.12
N GLY A 141 -12.22 -8.60 9.39
CA GLY A 141 -11.41 -7.42 9.65
C GLY A 141 -11.79 -6.77 10.98
N VAL A 142 -10.76 -6.34 11.71
CA VAL A 142 -10.89 -5.59 12.95
C VAL A 142 -10.43 -4.17 12.68
N THR A 143 -11.28 -3.17 12.96
CA THR A 143 -10.87 -1.76 12.90
C THR A 143 -9.82 -1.50 13.97
N ILE A 144 -8.63 -1.06 13.55
CA ILE A 144 -7.51 -0.74 14.45
C ILE A 144 -7.24 0.77 14.54
N ALA A 145 -7.77 1.56 13.61
CA ALA A 145 -7.72 3.03 13.64
C ALA A 145 -8.91 3.60 12.86
N GLY A 146 -9.51 4.68 13.34
CA GLY A 146 -10.61 5.37 12.68
C GLY A 146 -11.94 4.64 12.77
N GLY A 147 -12.73 4.73 11.71
CA GLY A 147 -14.08 4.17 11.62
C GLY A 147 -15.19 5.19 11.89
N THR A 148 -14.82 6.40 12.31
CA THR A 148 -15.71 7.55 12.42
C THR A 148 -15.10 8.74 11.70
N THR A 149 -15.89 9.40 10.85
CA THR A 149 -15.47 10.65 10.21
C THR A 149 -15.44 11.79 11.21
N GLY A 150 -14.36 12.57 11.22
CA GLY A 150 -14.25 13.75 12.07
C GLY A 150 -12.81 14.21 12.21
N ASN A 151 -12.56 15.12 13.15
CA ASN A 151 -11.25 15.73 13.40
C ASN A 151 -10.74 15.52 14.84
N GLY A 152 -11.46 14.73 15.65
CA GLY A 152 -11.02 14.30 16.97
C GLY A 152 -9.93 13.23 16.92
N SER A 153 -9.46 12.80 18.09
CA SER A 153 -8.59 11.63 18.21
C SER A 153 -9.31 10.38 17.70
N ASP A 154 -8.60 9.54 16.94
CA ASP A 154 -9.17 8.30 16.36
C ASP A 154 -10.36 8.53 15.41
N GLN A 155 -10.52 9.77 14.93
CA GLN A 155 -11.40 10.11 13.83
C GLN A 155 -10.55 10.46 12.60
N LEU A 156 -10.92 9.91 11.45
CA LEU A 156 -10.21 10.12 10.19
C LEU A 156 -11.14 10.74 9.15
N ASN A 157 -10.59 11.45 8.19
CA ASN A 157 -11.34 12.04 7.09
C ASN A 157 -10.58 11.84 5.77
N SER A 158 -11.14 10.94 4.96
CA SER A 158 -10.56 10.40 3.71
C SER A 158 -9.05 10.15 3.79
N PRO A 159 -8.60 9.21 4.64
CA PRO A 159 -7.19 8.90 4.74
C PRO A 159 -6.68 8.23 3.45
N HIS A 160 -5.43 8.50 3.07
CA HIS A 160 -4.86 8.00 1.80
C HIS A 160 -3.52 7.28 1.93
N GLY A 161 -2.88 7.34 3.08
CA GLY A 161 -1.61 6.67 3.32
C GLY A 161 -1.53 6.17 4.75
N MET A 162 -0.86 5.03 4.92
CA MET A 162 -0.47 4.48 6.19
C MET A 162 0.95 3.90 6.11
N ALA A 163 1.64 3.93 7.24
CA ALA A 163 2.92 3.28 7.42
C ALA A 163 3.09 2.87 8.88
N PHE A 164 3.84 1.81 9.10
CA PHE A 164 4.28 1.43 10.43
C PHE A 164 5.75 1.76 10.61
N ASP A 165 6.15 2.12 11.83
CA ASP A 165 7.57 2.15 12.20
C ASP A 165 8.02 0.82 12.81
N SER A 166 9.32 0.69 13.07
CA SER A 166 9.92 -0.55 13.57
C SER A 166 9.52 -0.89 15.00
N SER A 167 8.92 0.06 15.72
CA SER A 167 8.36 -0.19 17.06
C SER A 167 6.90 -0.66 16.97
N GLY A 168 6.27 -0.62 15.79
CA GLY A 168 4.87 -1.03 15.60
C GLY A 168 3.87 0.12 15.74
N TYR A 169 4.33 1.38 15.81
CA TYR A 169 3.42 2.51 15.74
C TYR A 169 2.89 2.68 14.33
N LEU A 170 1.58 2.90 14.22
CA LEU A 170 0.91 3.18 12.95
C LEU A 170 0.78 4.68 12.75
N TYR A 171 1.15 5.16 11.57
CA TYR A 171 0.97 6.53 11.13
C TYR A 171 -0.03 6.55 9.99
N VAL A 172 -1.10 7.33 10.12
CA VAL A 172 -2.14 7.46 9.08
C VAL A 172 -2.21 8.90 8.60
N MET A 173 -2.08 9.08 7.28
CA MET A 173 -2.31 10.35 6.60
C MET A 173 -3.80 10.64 6.57
N ASP A 174 -4.24 11.56 7.43
CA ASP A 174 -5.62 12.01 7.57
C ASP A 174 -5.86 13.20 6.63
N THR A 175 -5.97 12.87 5.33
CA THR A 175 -5.77 13.79 4.20
C THR A 175 -6.66 15.02 4.25
N LEU A 176 -7.97 14.87 4.46
CA LEU A 176 -8.89 16.01 4.44
C LEU A 176 -8.85 16.84 5.73
N ASN A 177 -8.23 16.31 6.79
CA ASN A 177 -7.91 17.07 7.99
C ASN A 177 -6.50 17.69 7.94
N ASN A 178 -5.75 17.50 6.84
CA ASN A 178 -4.39 18.03 6.64
C ASN A 178 -3.42 17.68 7.78
N ARG A 179 -3.52 16.47 8.33
CA ARG A 179 -2.68 16.02 9.45
C ARG A 179 -2.20 14.59 9.29
N LEU A 180 -1.23 14.23 10.12
CA LEU A 180 -0.80 12.86 10.34
C LEU A 180 -1.21 12.46 11.77
N GLN A 181 -1.84 11.31 11.93
CA GLN A 181 -2.12 10.74 13.26
C GLN A 181 -1.23 9.53 13.51
N LYS A 182 -0.68 9.46 14.72
CA LYS A 182 0.07 8.32 15.23
C LYS A 182 -0.83 7.52 16.17
N PHE A 183 -0.82 6.21 16.02
CA PHE A 183 -1.57 5.26 16.83
C PHE A 183 -0.59 4.30 17.52
N ASP A 184 -0.83 4.04 18.80
CA ASP A 184 0.07 3.28 19.66
C ASP A 184 -0.21 1.78 19.58
N HIS A 185 0.62 1.07 18.81
CA HIS A 185 0.57 -0.39 18.61
C HIS A 185 -0.84 -0.94 18.29
N PRO A 186 -1.61 -0.31 17.39
CA PRO A 186 -2.98 -0.73 17.17
C PRO A 186 -3.00 -2.09 16.48
N GLY A 187 -3.32 -3.14 17.22
CA GLY A 187 -3.41 -4.51 16.71
C GLY A 187 -2.10 -5.14 16.28
N THR A 188 -0.93 -4.72 16.77
CA THR A 188 0.37 -5.36 16.51
C THR A 188 0.93 -5.97 17.79
N ASP A 189 1.40 -7.23 17.74
CA ASP A 189 2.11 -7.86 18.87
C ASP A 189 3.65 -7.73 18.77
N ALA A 190 4.25 -7.51 17.58
CA ALA A 190 5.50 -6.76 17.32
C ALA A 190 6.08 -7.06 15.91
N CYS A 191 6.73 -6.03 15.34
CA CYS A 191 7.60 -6.02 14.14
C CYS A 191 6.91 -6.19 12.77
N ILE A 192 6.93 -5.12 11.97
CA ILE A 192 6.43 -5.09 10.57
C ILE A 192 7.59 -5.19 9.56
N TYR A 193 8.81 -5.43 10.04
CA TYR A 193 10.01 -5.52 9.20
C TYR A 193 10.53 -6.94 9.11
N ASN A 194 10.35 -7.52 7.92
CA ASN A 194 11.36 -8.37 7.31
C ASN A 194 11.27 -8.25 5.77
N THR A 195 11.52 -7.05 5.23
CA THR A 195 12.22 -6.98 3.94
C THR A 195 13.69 -7.27 4.24
N LEU A 196 14.07 -8.54 4.09
CA LEU A 196 15.46 -8.98 4.24
C LEU A 196 16.36 -8.13 3.34
N LEU A 197 17.41 -7.58 3.96
CA LEU A 197 18.54 -6.88 3.31
C LEU A 197 19.28 -7.79 2.31
#